data_AF-A0A932KVH9-F1
#
_entry.id   AF-A0A932KVH9-F1
#
_cell.length_a   1.000
_cell.length_b   1.000
_cell.length_c   1.000
_cell.angle_alpha   90.00
_cell.angle_beta   90.00
_cell.angle_gamma   90.00
#
_symmetry.space_group_name_H-M   'P 1'
#
loop_
_entity.id
_entity.type
_entity.pdbx_description
1 polymer ?
#
loop_
_entity_poly.entity_id
_entity_poly.type
_entity_poly.pdbx_seq_one_letter_code
_entity_poly.pdbx_strand_id
1 'polypeptide(L)'
;MTSLVSQQSSRDAPPPCKICGRATRFFDSCDFHANVRLHYGYYDKPLTPSGITLDYYRCTGCGFLFTTFMDGWTGQQFAGFVYNKDYPRLDGSYNGYRAGALSNILYLAFHDRLPQLDILDYGGGIGLQSALLSAFGAKRALTYDPFAA
;
A
#
# COMPACT_ATOMS: atom_id res chain seq x y z
N MET A 1 -15.28 17.03 -3.13
CA MET A 1 -15.80 15.64 -3.12
C MET A 1 -16.47 15.24 -4.45
N THR A 2 -16.81 16.18 -5.35
CA THR A 2 -17.57 15.93 -6.58
C THR A 2 -16.85 15.21 -7.74
N SER A 3 -15.61 14.71 -7.58
CA SER A 3 -14.78 14.23 -8.72
C SER A 3 -14.28 12.77 -8.64
N LEU A 4 -14.61 12.02 -7.59
CA LEU A 4 -14.18 10.62 -7.47
C LEU A 4 -15.19 9.60 -8.02
N VAL A 5 -16.43 10.01 -8.32
CA VAL A 5 -17.54 9.08 -8.55
C VAL A 5 -17.49 8.38 -9.93
N SER A 6 -16.70 8.86 -10.90
CA SER A 6 -16.80 8.41 -12.31
C SER A 6 -15.65 7.50 -12.82
N GLN A 7 -14.79 6.96 -11.96
CA GLN A 7 -13.53 6.32 -12.40
C GLN A 7 -13.54 4.77 -12.45
N GLN A 8 -14.70 4.11 -12.49
CA GLN A 8 -14.77 2.64 -12.47
C GLN A 8 -15.22 2.04 -13.79
N SER A 9 -14.62 0.90 -14.14
CA SER A 9 -15.15 -0.01 -15.17
C SER A 9 -16.49 -0.59 -14.73
N SER A 10 -17.33 -1.00 -15.67
CA SER A 10 -18.64 -1.59 -15.34
C SER A 10 -18.51 -3.05 -14.91
N ARG A 11 -19.42 -3.49 -14.04
CA ARG A 11 -19.53 -4.90 -13.60
C ARG A 11 -19.80 -5.85 -14.78
N ASP A 12 -20.51 -5.35 -15.78
CA ASP A 12 -20.89 -6.11 -16.98
C ASP A 12 -19.76 -6.18 -18.03
N ALA A 13 -18.76 -5.30 -17.94
CA ALA A 13 -17.58 -5.31 -18.79
C ALA A 13 -16.28 -5.17 -17.95
N PRO A 14 -15.87 -6.23 -17.23
CA PRO A 14 -14.66 -6.21 -16.43
C PRO A 14 -13.40 -5.91 -17.26
N PRO A 15 -12.45 -5.13 -16.72
CA PRO A 15 -11.21 -4.78 -17.39
C PRO A 15 -10.27 -6.00 -17.52
N PRO A 16 -9.35 -6.03 -18.50
CA PRO A 16 -8.33 -7.08 -18.58
C PRO A 16 -7.40 -7.05 -17.36
N CYS A 17 -6.78 -8.18 -17.05
CA CYS A 17 -5.86 -8.28 -15.92
C CYS A 17 -4.60 -7.43 -16.14
N LYS A 18 -4.28 -6.58 -15.16
CA LYS A 18 -3.08 -5.72 -15.16
C LYS A 18 -1.74 -6.47 -15.15
N ILE A 19 -1.75 -7.74 -14.74
CA ILE A 19 -0.53 -8.56 -14.61
C ILE A 19 -0.30 -9.42 -15.86
N CYS A 20 -1.34 -10.09 -16.36
CA CYS A 20 -1.19 -11.07 -17.44
C CYS A 20 -2.10 -10.85 -18.66
N GLY A 21 -2.89 -9.76 -18.69
CA GLY A 21 -3.78 -9.41 -19.80
C GLY A 21 -5.02 -10.30 -19.96
N ARG A 22 -5.14 -11.41 -19.23
CA ARG A 22 -6.29 -12.33 -19.33
C ARG A 22 -7.59 -11.70 -18.82
N ALA A 23 -8.71 -12.32 -19.20
CA ALA A 23 -10.03 -11.93 -18.75
C ALA A 23 -10.16 -11.94 -17.22
N THR A 24 -11.04 -11.07 -16.73
CA THR A 24 -11.37 -10.95 -15.31
C THR A 24 -12.87 -11.04 -15.11
N ARG A 25 -13.29 -11.23 -13.88
CA ARG A 25 -14.71 -11.18 -13.47
C ARG A 25 -14.84 -10.21 -12.33
N PHE A 26 -16.00 -9.55 -12.23
CA PHE A 26 -16.39 -8.88 -11.00
C PHE A 26 -16.28 -9.88 -9.84
N PHE A 27 -15.68 -9.44 -8.75
CA PHE A 27 -15.43 -10.27 -7.57
C PHE A 27 -16.27 -9.79 -6.39
N ASP A 28 -16.09 -8.53 -5.98
CA ASP A 28 -16.83 -7.93 -4.86
C ASP A 28 -16.72 -6.40 -4.93
N SER A 29 -17.39 -5.70 -4.00
CA SER A 29 -17.29 -4.25 -3.84
C SER A 29 -17.21 -3.82 -2.37
N CYS A 30 -16.50 -2.73 -2.07
CA CYS A 30 -16.41 -2.16 -0.73
C CYS A 30 -16.51 -0.63 -0.74
N ASP A 31 -16.77 0.00 0.40
CA ASP A 31 -16.64 1.47 0.51
C ASP A 31 -15.16 1.90 0.43
N PHE A 32 -14.86 3.09 -0.08
CA PHE A 32 -13.50 3.61 -0.17
C PHE A 32 -12.82 3.77 1.20
N HIS A 33 -13.60 4.01 2.26
CA HIS A 33 -13.11 4.02 3.63
C HIS A 33 -13.05 2.62 4.27
N ALA A 34 -13.30 1.54 3.51
CA ALA A 34 -13.11 0.19 4.01
C ALA A 34 -11.63 -0.01 4.39
N ASN A 35 -11.38 -0.08 5.69
CA ASN A 35 -10.07 -0.40 6.23
C ASN A 35 -10.03 -1.89 6.57
N VAL A 36 -9.04 -2.60 6.05
CA VAL A 36 -8.77 -3.97 6.46
C VAL A 36 -8.30 -3.89 7.91
N ARG A 37 -9.12 -4.37 8.86
CA ARG A 37 -8.89 -4.38 10.33
C ARG A 37 -7.63 -5.13 10.79
N LEU A 38 -6.57 -5.18 9.98
CA LEU A 38 -5.36 -5.98 10.18
C LEU A 38 -4.27 -5.24 10.97
N HIS A 39 -4.36 -3.92 11.13
CA HIS A 39 -3.43 -3.20 11.99
C HIS A 39 -4.12 -2.94 13.32
N TYR A 40 -3.75 -3.69 14.35
CA TYR A 40 -3.97 -3.37 15.76
C TYR A 40 -3.25 -2.05 16.10
N GLY A 41 -3.74 -0.95 15.55
CA GLY A 41 -3.23 0.39 15.78
C GLY A 41 -3.87 0.99 17.03
N TYR A 42 -3.11 1.79 17.76
CA TYR A 42 -3.51 2.48 19.00
C TYR A 42 -4.77 3.38 18.88
N TYR A 43 -5.29 3.57 17.67
CA TYR A 43 -6.47 4.38 17.38
C TYR A 43 -7.37 3.62 16.40
N ASP A 44 -8.21 2.72 16.92
CA ASP A 44 -9.39 2.22 16.20
C ASP A 44 -10.35 3.39 16.00
N LYS A 45 -10.04 4.30 15.07
CA LYS A 45 -10.97 5.34 14.67
C LYS A 45 -11.96 4.71 13.70
N PRO A 46 -13.25 4.57 14.07
CA PRO A 46 -14.25 4.14 13.11
C PRO A 46 -14.27 5.15 11.96
N LEU A 47 -13.98 4.69 10.76
CA LEU A 47 -14.16 5.48 9.56
C LEU A 47 -15.64 5.44 9.18
N THR A 48 -16.29 6.60 9.20
CA THR A 48 -17.63 6.75 8.63
C THR A 48 -17.54 6.39 7.14
N PRO A 49 -18.47 5.58 6.60
CA PRO A 49 -18.49 5.28 5.16
C PRO A 49 -18.44 6.56 4.32
N SER A 50 -17.60 6.54 3.29
CA SER A 50 -17.45 7.65 2.34
C SER A 50 -18.64 7.78 1.39
N GLY A 51 -19.40 6.69 1.19
CA GLY A 51 -20.43 6.57 0.15
C GLY A 51 -19.84 6.28 -1.23
N ILE A 52 -18.53 6.10 -1.36
CA ILE A 52 -17.84 5.80 -2.60
C ILE A 52 -17.64 4.29 -2.66
N THR A 53 -18.36 3.60 -3.54
CA THR A 53 -18.22 2.14 -3.75
C THR A 53 -17.03 1.87 -4.66
N LEU A 54 -16.18 0.89 -4.32
CA LEU A 54 -15.04 0.38 -5.08
C LEU A 54 -15.32 -1.04 -5.55
N ASP A 55 -15.44 -1.21 -6.86
CA ASP A 55 -15.54 -2.55 -7.47
C ASP A 55 -14.15 -3.20 -7.61
N TYR A 56 -14.07 -4.47 -7.25
CA TYR A 56 -12.91 -5.34 -7.38
C TYR A 56 -13.16 -6.45 -8.40
N TYR A 57 -12.11 -6.79 -9.14
CA TYR A 57 -12.10 -7.78 -10.20
C TYR A 57 -11.05 -8.84 -9.91
N ARG A 58 -11.36 -10.10 -10.25
CA ARG A 58 -10.43 -11.23 -10.13
C ARG A 58 -10.06 -11.78 -11.51
N CYS A 59 -8.77 -11.90 -11.77
CA CYS A 59 -8.29 -12.55 -12.99
C CYS A 59 -8.60 -14.05 -12.99
N THR A 60 -9.13 -14.57 -14.11
CA THR A 60 -9.43 -16.00 -14.28
C THR A 60 -8.19 -16.86 -14.56
N GLY A 61 -7.05 -16.23 -14.86
CA GLY A 61 -5.77 -16.90 -15.10
C GLY A 61 -4.87 -16.95 -13.87
N CYS A 62 -4.36 -15.78 -13.44
CA CYS A 62 -3.40 -15.70 -12.33
C CYS A 62 -4.04 -15.45 -10.95
N GLY A 63 -5.35 -15.25 -10.87
CA GLY A 63 -6.05 -15.01 -9.61
C GLY A 63 -5.87 -13.61 -9.01
N PHE A 64 -5.11 -12.72 -9.66
CA PHE A 64 -4.88 -11.34 -9.18
C PHE A 64 -6.20 -10.58 -8.94
N LEU A 65 -6.32 -9.99 -7.76
CA LEU A 65 -7.44 -9.15 -7.34
C LEU A 65 -7.05 -7.67 -7.45
N PHE A 66 -7.89 -6.86 -8.08
CA PHE A 66 -7.60 -5.43 -8.27
C PHE A 66 -8.86 -4.61 -8.49
N THR A 67 -8.74 -3.30 -8.29
CA THR A 67 -9.71 -2.29 -8.75
C THR A 67 -9.07 -1.41 -9.83
N THR A 68 -9.87 -0.75 -10.66
CA THR A 68 -9.41 0.28 -11.61
C THR A 68 -9.65 1.70 -11.12
N PHE A 69 -10.28 1.86 -9.95
CA PHE A 69 -10.75 3.14 -9.43
C PHE A 69 -9.65 4.21 -9.32
N MET A 70 -8.42 3.79 -9.11
CA MET A 70 -7.26 4.65 -8.86
C MET A 70 -6.29 4.71 -10.05
N ASP A 71 -6.62 4.13 -11.20
CA ASP A 71 -5.67 3.99 -12.32
C ASP A 71 -5.31 5.32 -12.98
N GLY A 72 -6.25 6.27 -12.96
CA GLY A 72 -6.06 7.62 -13.47
C GLY A 72 -5.60 8.62 -12.41
N TRP A 73 -5.29 8.18 -11.19
CA TRP A 73 -4.99 9.12 -10.11
C TRP A 73 -3.60 9.73 -10.27
N THR A 74 -3.55 11.04 -10.04
CA THR A 74 -2.30 11.78 -9.90
C THR A 74 -1.68 11.56 -8.51
N GLY A 75 -0.39 11.86 -8.38
CA GLY A 75 0.28 11.86 -7.07
C GLY A 75 -0.41 12.76 -6.05
N GLN A 76 -0.99 13.89 -6.47
CA GLN A 76 -1.75 14.78 -5.59
C GLN A 76 -3.04 14.12 -5.06
N GLN A 77 -3.71 13.30 -5.86
CA GLN A 77 -4.88 12.55 -5.40
C GLN A 77 -4.49 11.47 -4.39
N PHE A 78 -3.41 10.74 -4.64
CA PHE A 78 -2.87 9.79 -3.65
C PHE A 78 -2.48 10.48 -2.35
N ALA A 79 -1.76 11.61 -2.41
CA ALA A 79 -1.38 12.39 -1.25
C ALA A 79 -2.58 12.98 -0.50
N GLY A 80 -3.65 13.34 -1.21
CA GLY A 80 -4.86 13.90 -0.61
C GLY A 80 -5.76 12.87 0.04
N PHE A 81 -5.97 11.71 -0.62
CA PHE A 81 -6.98 10.74 -0.22
C PHE A 81 -6.46 9.51 0.51
N VAL A 82 -5.18 9.14 0.33
CA VAL A 82 -4.60 7.92 0.93
C VAL A 82 -3.47 8.28 1.87
N TYR A 83 -2.39 8.87 1.36
CA TYR A 83 -1.16 9.15 2.09
C TYR A 83 -1.13 10.59 2.63
N ASN A 84 -2.21 10.98 3.32
CA ASN A 84 -2.33 12.30 3.93
C ASN A 84 -1.87 12.31 5.39
N LYS A 85 -1.96 13.47 6.04
CA LYS A 85 -1.60 13.67 7.46
C LYS A 85 -2.33 12.74 8.45
N ASP A 86 -3.47 12.17 8.06
CA ASP A 86 -4.25 11.27 8.90
C ASP A 86 -3.88 9.80 8.69
N TYR A 87 -3.08 9.47 7.67
CA TYR A 87 -2.61 8.10 7.39
C TYR A 87 -1.95 7.42 8.60
N PRO A 88 -1.05 8.06 9.38
CA PRO A 88 -0.46 7.43 10.57
C PRO A 88 -1.47 7.14 11.69
N ARG A 89 -2.65 7.78 11.67
CA ARG A 89 -3.72 7.50 12.63
C ARG A 89 -4.48 6.23 12.26
N LEU A 90 -4.50 5.87 10.97
CA LEU A 90 -5.17 4.67 10.46
C LEU A 90 -4.22 3.47 10.41
N ASP A 91 -2.97 3.69 10.02
CA ASP A 91 -1.90 2.71 10.09
C ASP A 91 -1.04 2.94 11.34
N GLY A 92 -1.47 2.36 12.46
CA GLY A 92 -0.74 2.50 13.73
C GLY A 92 0.67 1.88 13.73
N SER A 93 1.02 1.08 12.73
CA SER A 93 2.35 0.48 12.61
C SER A 93 3.32 1.29 11.74
N TYR A 94 2.81 2.31 11.03
CA TYR A 94 3.58 3.20 10.15
C TYR A 94 4.76 3.88 10.88
N ASN A 95 4.53 4.36 12.10
CA ASN A 95 5.53 5.09 12.88
C ASN A 95 6.61 4.21 13.56
N GLY A 96 6.78 2.97 13.12
CA GLY A 96 8.04 2.26 13.32
C GLY A 96 7.96 0.84 13.86
N TYR A 97 6.80 0.39 14.36
CA TYR A 97 6.63 -1.02 14.73
C TYR A 97 6.91 -1.94 13.54
N ARG A 98 6.32 -1.63 12.38
CA ARG A 98 6.50 -2.43 11.16
C ARG A 98 7.97 -2.42 10.70
N ALA A 99 8.57 -1.23 10.62
CA ALA A 99 9.95 -1.07 10.20
C ALA A 99 10.90 -1.87 11.11
N GLY A 100 10.76 -1.76 12.43
CA GLY A 100 11.59 -2.52 13.38
C GLY A 100 11.43 -4.04 13.24
N ALA A 101 10.19 -4.52 13.16
CA ALA A 101 9.91 -5.95 13.00
C ALA A 101 10.49 -6.52 11.69
N LEU A 102 10.32 -5.81 10.58
CA LEU A 102 10.85 -6.24 9.27
C LEU A 102 12.38 -6.13 9.19
N SER A 103 12.98 -5.08 9.75
CA SER A 103 14.45 -4.96 9.85
C SER A 103 15.04 -6.12 10.65
N ASN A 104 14.41 -6.55 11.74
CA ASN A 104 14.87 -7.70 12.52
C ASN A 104 14.82 -9.00 11.72
N ILE A 105 13.77 -9.23 10.93
CA ILE A 105 13.68 -10.41 10.06
C ILE A 105 14.82 -10.41 9.03
N LEU A 106 15.10 -9.26 8.41
CA LEU A 106 16.19 -9.12 7.44
C LEU A 106 17.56 -9.34 8.10
N TYR A 107 17.77 -8.82 9.31
CA TYR A 107 18.99 -9.07 10.07
C TYR A 107 19.17 -10.57 10.37
N LEU A 108 18.15 -11.22 10.93
CA LEU A 108 18.21 -12.64 11.26
C LEU A 108 18.50 -13.51 10.03
N ALA A 109 17.95 -13.16 8.88
CA ALA A 109 18.14 -13.91 7.64
C ALA A 109 19.48 -13.62 6.92
N PHE A 110 20.04 -12.41 7.05
CA PHE A 110 21.12 -11.94 6.17
C PHE A 110 22.26 -11.18 6.87
N HIS A 111 22.36 -11.17 8.20
CA HIS A 111 23.35 -10.35 8.93
C HIS A 111 24.79 -10.53 8.44
N ASP A 112 25.18 -11.74 8.04
CA ASP A 112 26.50 -12.07 7.49
C ASP A 112 26.76 -11.45 6.11
N ARG A 113 25.69 -11.16 5.36
CA ARG A 113 25.74 -10.60 4.00
C ARG A 113 25.42 -9.12 3.94
N LEU A 114 24.81 -8.54 4.97
CA LEU A 114 24.45 -7.10 5.00
C LEU A 114 25.60 -6.19 4.51
N PRO A 115 26.87 -6.37 4.91
CA PRO A 115 27.99 -5.53 4.44
C PRO A 115 28.23 -5.54 2.93
N GLN A 116 27.58 -6.44 2.19
CA GLN A 116 27.68 -6.59 0.74
C GLN A 116 26.41 -6.11 0.00
N LEU A 117 25.32 -5.85 0.73
CA LEU A 117 24.00 -5.59 0.15
C LEU A 117 23.71 -4.09 0.00
N ASP A 118 23.36 -3.72 -1.22
CA ASP A 118 22.70 -2.46 -1.55
C ASP A 118 21.17 -2.68 -1.51
N ILE A 119 20.47 -1.97 -0.64
CA ILE A 119 19.04 -2.14 -0.37
C ILE A 119 18.27 -0.87 -0.76
N LEU A 120 17.17 -1.03 -1.49
CA LEU A 120 16.22 0.04 -1.82
C LEU A 120 14.84 -0.33 -1.30
N ASP A 121 14.32 0.47 -0.39
CA ASP A 121 13.01 0.33 0.23
C ASP A 121 11.99 1.27 -0.44
N TYR A 122 11.11 0.71 -1.28
CA TYR A 122 10.03 1.45 -1.94
C TYR A 122 8.81 1.53 -1.02
N GLY A 123 8.32 2.75 -0.75
CA GLY A 123 7.21 2.96 0.17
C GLY A 123 7.61 2.84 1.65
N GLY A 124 8.89 3.09 1.96
CA GLY A 124 9.43 2.98 3.31
C GLY A 124 9.05 4.13 4.27
N GLY A 125 8.13 5.01 3.86
CA GLY A 125 7.68 6.14 4.67
C GLY A 125 8.83 7.06 5.06
N ILE A 126 8.93 7.38 6.35
CA ILE A 126 9.99 8.22 6.94
C ILE A 126 11.40 7.57 6.92
N GLY A 127 11.57 6.41 6.29
CA GLY A 127 12.87 5.76 6.07
C GLY A 127 13.46 5.02 7.26
N LEU A 128 12.64 4.71 8.27
CA LEU A 128 13.12 4.06 9.50
C LEU A 128 13.74 2.68 9.23
N GLN A 129 13.17 1.90 8.31
CA GLN A 129 13.70 0.57 7.98
C GLN A 129 15.09 0.64 7.36
N SER A 130 15.30 1.54 6.39
CA SER A 130 16.63 1.75 5.78
C SER A 130 17.64 2.33 6.76
N ALA A 131 17.21 3.19 7.69
CA ALA A 131 18.08 3.66 8.78
C ALA A 131 18.52 2.51 9.70
N LEU A 132 17.60 1.62 10.09
CA LEU A 132 17.91 0.43 10.88
C LEU A 132 18.84 -0.54 10.14
N LEU A 133 18.58 -0.82 8.86
CA LEU A 133 19.43 -1.71 8.07
C LEU A 133 20.84 -1.17 7.88
N SER A 134 20.98 0.16 7.74
CA SER A 134 22.29 0.82 7.73
C SER A 134 22.99 0.65 9.08
N ALA A 135 22.28 0.83 10.20
CA ALA A 135 22.82 0.60 11.54
C ALA A 135 23.20 -0.87 11.79
N PHE A 136 22.54 -1.82 11.14
CA PHE A 136 22.87 -3.24 11.17
C PHE A 136 24.08 -3.62 10.29
N GLY A 137 24.64 -2.66 9.55
CA GLY A 137 25.83 -2.86 8.74
C GLY A 137 25.56 -3.16 7.27
N ALA A 138 24.37 -2.83 6.75
CA ALA A 138 24.14 -2.87 5.31
C ALA A 138 25.15 -1.98 4.58
N LYS A 139 25.69 -2.43 3.43
CA LYS A 139 26.60 -1.61 2.59
C LYS A 139 25.96 -0.27 2.25
N ARG A 140 24.67 -0.30 1.91
CA ARG A 140 23.84 0.88 1.67
C ARG A 140 22.38 0.49 1.81
N ALA A 141 21.58 1.30 2.48
CA ALA A 141 20.13 1.19 2.48
C ALA A 141 19.51 2.56 2.20
N LEU A 142 18.63 2.63 1.21
CA LEU A 142 17.95 3.84 0.78
C LEU A 142 16.44 3.64 0.84
N THR A 143 15.71 4.74 1.00
CA THR A 143 14.26 4.74 0.93
C THR A 143 13.83 5.63 -0.23
N TYR A 144 12.81 5.18 -0.95
CA TYR A 144 12.09 6.00 -1.91
C TYR A 144 10.61 5.96 -1.58
N ASP A 145 10.08 7.09 -1.12
CA ASP A 145 8.67 7.27 -0.85
C ASP A 145 8.25 8.66 -1.37
N PRO A 146 7.34 8.75 -2.36
CA PRO A 146 6.93 10.03 -2.92
C PRO A 146 5.92 10.79 -2.05
N PHE A 147 5.44 10.21 -0.94
CA PHE A 147 4.40 10.78 -0.10
C PHE A 147 4.83 11.03 1.35
N ALA A 148 5.89 10.38 1.81
CA ALA A 148 6.53 10.68 3.08
C ALA A 148 7.68 11.66 2.86
N ALA A 149 7.39 12.95 3.06
CA ALA A 149 8.39 14.02 3.16
C ALA A 149 8.62 14.40 4.62
#